data_AF-A0A7Y5LQZ6-F1
#
_entry.id   AF-A0A7Y5LQZ6-F1
#
_cell.length_a   1.000
_cell.length_b   1.000
_cell.length_c   1.000
_cell.angle_alpha   90.00
_cell.angle_beta   90.00
_cell.angle_gamma   90.00
#
_symmetry.space_group_name_H-M   'P 1'
#
loop_
_entity.id
_entity.type
_entity.pdbx_description
1 polymer ?
#
loop_
_entity_poly.entity_id
_entity_poly.type
_entity_poly.pdbx_seq_one_letter_code
_entity_poly.pdbx_strand_id
1 'polypeptide(L)'
;MMNRALSDKLSLIAHAATSRDLRVIELLEKSGKQGAPTYLDDQELACYAAQSPVIQFVVDQSSNKTHRFSFGRKLSMDVLTPELIRAAVLDRDKKAQNSVIRHISEIVRFHVARNLSRYSRRCGRDPHIYLDDYFQITLLHLWDKNAYRLLAWDPNAGSARAYFGTITRHCVIEKLVSRNQSHQTEDATPSDEFEALINDADFQFTLELIEHKDLCEKLYDRLGEEGSEREVMLFDLLYRDGVDAAEAARALKLSIDAMHQAHCRLRKRLKQIAETMIT
;
A
#
# COMPACT_ATOMS: atom_id res chain seq x y z
N MET A 1 4.33 -12.13 -34.21
CA MET A 1 3.43 -11.31 -33.38
C MET A 1 3.35 -11.95 -32.01
N MET A 2 4.22 -11.52 -31.09
CA MET A 2 4.26 -12.04 -29.73
C MET A 2 3.03 -11.52 -28.97
N ASN A 3 2.31 -12.42 -28.31
CA ASN A 3 1.03 -12.14 -27.68
C ASN A 3 1.23 -11.08 -26.57
N ARG A 4 0.59 -9.91 -26.68
CA ARG A 4 0.74 -8.77 -25.74
C ARG A 4 0.54 -9.20 -24.28
N ALA A 5 -0.35 -10.17 -24.06
CA ALA A 5 -0.62 -10.80 -22.77
C ALA A 5 0.56 -11.60 -22.19
N LEU A 6 1.45 -12.13 -23.04
CA LEU A 6 2.70 -12.80 -22.62
C LEU A 6 3.75 -11.76 -22.25
N SER A 7 3.85 -10.64 -22.99
CA SER A 7 4.75 -9.54 -22.67
C SER A 7 4.45 -8.90 -21.32
N ASP A 8 3.17 -8.70 -21.00
CA ASP A 8 2.74 -8.11 -19.73
C ASP A 8 3.00 -9.05 -18.54
N LYS A 9 2.77 -10.37 -18.72
CA LYS A 9 3.11 -11.40 -17.72
C LYS A 9 4.61 -11.50 -17.45
N LEU A 10 5.44 -11.33 -18.48
CA LEU A 10 6.90 -11.44 -18.34
C LEU A 10 7.53 -10.21 -17.69
N SER A 11 6.97 -9.01 -17.91
CA SER A 11 7.37 -7.77 -17.22
C SER A 11 7.13 -7.85 -15.70
N LEU A 12 6.02 -8.46 -15.32
CA LEU A 12 5.60 -8.69 -13.95
C LEU A 12 6.54 -9.64 -13.17
N ILE A 13 7.05 -10.67 -13.86
CA ILE A 13 8.00 -11.66 -13.31
C ILE A 13 9.40 -11.05 -13.17
N ALA A 14 9.83 -10.25 -14.15
CA ALA A 14 11.09 -9.52 -14.07
C ALA A 14 11.10 -8.54 -12.87
N HIS A 15 9.94 -7.97 -12.53
CA HIS A 15 9.80 -7.07 -11.39
C HIS A 15 9.78 -7.79 -10.02
N ALA A 16 9.21 -8.99 -9.96
CA ALA A 16 9.28 -9.86 -8.78
C ALA A 16 10.71 -10.38 -8.54
N ALA A 17 11.44 -10.72 -9.60
CA ALA A 17 12.84 -11.16 -9.52
C ALA A 17 13.81 -10.06 -9.06
N THR A 18 13.49 -8.78 -9.30
CA THR A 18 14.29 -7.64 -8.81
C THR A 18 14.07 -7.34 -7.32
N SER A 19 13.07 -7.96 -6.67
CA SER A 19 12.69 -7.68 -5.28
C SER A 19 13.58 -8.33 -4.21
N ARG A 20 14.71 -8.99 -4.57
CA ARG A 20 15.60 -9.72 -3.63
C ARG A 20 14.84 -10.64 -2.67
N ASP A 21 13.94 -11.44 -3.20
CA ASP A 21 13.38 -12.55 -2.45
C ASP A 21 14.49 -13.62 -2.28
N LEU A 22 15.04 -13.72 -1.08
CA LEU A 22 16.21 -14.56 -0.76
C LEU A 22 16.00 -16.03 -1.14
N ARG A 23 14.74 -16.51 -1.20
CA ARG A 23 14.42 -17.88 -1.63
C ARG A 23 14.54 -18.10 -3.14
N VAL A 24 14.26 -17.08 -3.94
CA VAL A 24 14.43 -17.16 -5.41
C VAL A 24 15.92 -17.18 -5.75
N ILE A 25 16.74 -16.40 -5.03
CA ILE A 25 18.20 -16.41 -5.18
C ILE A 25 18.78 -17.77 -4.76
N GLU A 26 18.38 -18.29 -3.59
CA GLU A 26 18.89 -19.58 -3.07
C GLU A 26 18.50 -20.78 -3.97
N LEU A 27 17.32 -20.72 -4.61
CA LEU A 27 16.87 -21.75 -5.56
C LEU A 27 17.53 -21.61 -6.93
N LEU A 28 17.79 -20.39 -7.40
CA LEU A 28 18.56 -20.14 -8.63
C LEU A 28 20.03 -20.59 -8.45
N GLU A 29 20.63 -20.35 -7.29
CA GLU A 29 21.97 -20.84 -6.94
C GLU A 29 22.03 -22.38 -6.86
N LYS A 30 21.01 -23.02 -6.27
CA LYS A 30 20.89 -24.50 -6.24
C LYS A 30 20.66 -25.12 -7.62
N SER A 31 20.10 -24.37 -8.58
CA SER A 31 19.87 -24.84 -9.95
C SER A 31 21.10 -24.80 -10.87
N GLY A 32 22.23 -24.26 -10.39
CA GLY A 32 23.50 -24.23 -11.13
C GLY A 32 23.52 -23.30 -12.36
N LYS A 33 22.49 -22.48 -12.57
CA LYS A 33 22.41 -21.56 -13.72
C LYS A 33 23.01 -20.20 -13.37
N GLN A 34 24.30 -20.01 -13.65
CA GLN A 34 24.92 -18.68 -13.66
C GLN A 34 24.74 -18.03 -15.05
N GLY A 35 23.96 -16.94 -15.10
CA GLY A 35 23.92 -16.02 -16.25
C GLY A 35 22.50 -15.58 -16.65
N ALA A 36 22.25 -14.26 -16.58
CA ALA A 36 21.08 -13.48 -17.05
C ALA A 36 19.67 -14.01 -16.64
N PRO A 37 18.67 -13.13 -16.40
CA PRO A 37 17.34 -13.59 -15.96
C PRO A 37 16.70 -14.41 -17.09
N THR A 38 16.74 -15.74 -16.95
CA THR A 38 16.06 -16.64 -17.88
C THR A 38 14.58 -16.61 -17.54
N TYR A 39 13.74 -16.35 -18.55
CA TYR A 39 12.29 -16.35 -18.42
C TYR A 39 11.81 -17.69 -17.83
N LEU A 40 10.99 -17.62 -16.78
CA LEU A 40 10.30 -18.79 -16.23
C LEU A 40 9.27 -19.28 -17.26
N ASP A 41 9.23 -20.58 -17.52
CA ASP A 41 8.23 -21.17 -18.41
C ASP A 41 6.86 -21.32 -17.71
N ASP A 42 5.81 -21.62 -18.50
CA ASP A 42 4.44 -21.74 -18.00
C ASP A 42 4.26 -22.85 -16.94
N GLN A 43 5.11 -23.89 -16.93
CA GLN A 43 5.09 -24.94 -15.90
C GLN A 43 5.74 -24.47 -14.60
N GLU A 44 6.83 -23.72 -14.69
CA GLU A 44 7.50 -23.12 -13.53
C GLU A 44 6.59 -22.07 -12.87
N LEU A 45 5.92 -21.21 -13.67
CA LEU A 45 4.89 -20.27 -13.20
C LEU A 45 3.73 -20.97 -12.50
N ALA A 46 3.23 -22.07 -13.06
CA ALA A 46 2.16 -22.86 -12.44
C ALA A 46 2.61 -23.47 -11.10
N CYS A 47 3.87 -23.89 -10.99
CA CYS A 47 4.44 -24.37 -9.72
C CYS A 47 4.55 -23.26 -8.68
N TYR A 48 4.98 -22.05 -9.05
CA TYR A 48 5.03 -20.90 -8.13
C TYR A 48 3.63 -20.42 -7.71
N ALA A 49 2.67 -20.37 -8.65
CA ALA A 49 1.28 -20.02 -8.35
C ALA A 49 0.63 -21.06 -7.42
N ALA A 50 0.92 -22.35 -7.60
CA ALA A 50 0.47 -23.41 -6.70
C ALA A 50 1.05 -23.30 -5.27
N GLN A 51 2.19 -22.63 -5.12
CA GLN A 51 2.87 -22.45 -3.83
C GLN A 51 2.52 -21.13 -3.13
N SER A 52 1.91 -20.16 -3.83
CA SER A 52 1.53 -18.86 -3.27
C SER A 52 0.11 -18.47 -3.69
N PRO A 53 -0.87 -18.57 -2.79
CA PRO A 53 -2.25 -18.16 -3.06
C PRO A 53 -2.41 -16.70 -3.45
N VAL A 54 -1.45 -15.83 -3.09
CA VAL A 54 -1.38 -14.44 -3.56
C VAL A 54 -1.08 -14.37 -5.05
N ILE A 55 -0.08 -15.13 -5.51
CA ILE A 55 0.29 -15.19 -6.93
C ILE A 55 -0.88 -15.79 -7.72
N GLN A 56 -1.50 -16.87 -7.22
CA GLN A 56 -2.66 -17.47 -7.88
C GLN A 56 -3.84 -16.48 -7.97
N PHE A 57 -4.19 -15.80 -6.88
CA PHE A 57 -5.28 -14.82 -6.88
C PHE A 57 -5.01 -13.67 -7.86
N VAL A 58 -3.78 -13.15 -7.88
CA VAL A 58 -3.37 -12.10 -8.82
C VAL A 58 -3.53 -12.58 -10.27
N VAL A 59 -3.06 -13.79 -10.59
CA VAL A 59 -3.19 -14.41 -11.92
C VAL A 59 -4.67 -14.59 -12.32
N ASP A 60 -5.51 -15.02 -11.37
CA ASP A 60 -6.95 -15.22 -11.58
C ASP A 60 -7.67 -13.87 -11.85
N GLN A 61 -7.26 -12.80 -11.17
CA GLN A 61 -7.83 -11.46 -11.34
C GLN A 61 -7.45 -10.82 -12.68
N SER A 62 -6.19 -10.92 -13.12
CA SER A 62 -5.74 -10.38 -14.41
C SER A 62 -6.42 -11.05 -15.62
N SER A 63 -6.92 -12.28 -15.43
CA SER A 63 -7.63 -13.03 -16.47
C SER A 63 -9.08 -12.55 -16.66
N ASN A 64 -9.63 -11.77 -15.73
CA ASN A 64 -11.04 -11.40 -15.69
C ASN A 64 -11.25 -9.90 -16.05
N LYS A 65 -11.17 -9.58 -17.35
CA LYS A 65 -11.11 -8.19 -17.89
C LYS A 65 -12.40 -7.35 -17.79
N THR A 66 -13.45 -7.82 -17.11
CA THR A 66 -14.82 -7.28 -17.32
C THR A 66 -15.42 -6.51 -16.13
N HIS A 67 -14.65 -6.15 -15.10
CA HIS A 67 -15.21 -5.44 -13.94
C HIS A 67 -15.25 -3.91 -14.15
N ARG A 68 -16.42 -3.41 -14.58
CA ARG A 68 -16.79 -1.99 -14.44
C ARG A 68 -16.80 -1.60 -12.95
N PHE A 69 -16.06 -0.55 -12.62
CA PHE A 69 -15.92 0.02 -11.27
C PHE A 69 -17.27 0.47 -10.71
N SER A 70 -17.85 -0.33 -9.81
CA SER A 70 -18.98 0.08 -9.00
C SER A 70 -18.52 0.30 -7.57
N PHE A 71 -18.05 1.51 -7.26
CA PHE A 71 -17.61 1.96 -5.92
C PHE A 71 -18.75 2.10 -4.89
N GLY A 72 -19.93 1.52 -5.16
CA GLY A 72 -21.15 1.74 -4.38
C GLY A 72 -21.66 0.54 -3.59
N ARG A 73 -21.01 -0.63 -3.63
CA ARG A 73 -21.37 -1.70 -2.70
C ARG A 73 -20.83 -1.34 -1.31
N LYS A 74 -21.70 -1.36 -0.30
CA LYS A 74 -21.30 -1.52 1.10
C LYS A 74 -20.23 -2.60 1.10
N LEU A 75 -18.97 -2.22 1.32
CA LEU A 75 -17.91 -3.17 1.63
C LEU A 75 -18.52 -4.06 2.70
N SER A 76 -18.69 -5.35 2.37
CA SER A 76 -19.17 -6.32 3.36
C SER A 76 -18.19 -6.19 4.51
N MET A 77 -18.62 -5.58 5.62
CA MET A 77 -17.83 -5.47 6.85
C MET A 77 -17.75 -6.85 7.51
N ASP A 78 -17.47 -7.90 6.73
CA ASP A 78 -16.85 -9.10 7.24
C ASP A 78 -15.53 -8.62 7.82
N VAL A 79 -15.56 -8.44 9.14
CA VAL A 79 -14.53 -7.76 9.90
C VAL A 79 -13.25 -8.54 9.71
N LEU A 80 -12.31 -7.99 8.94
CA LEU A 80 -10.95 -8.49 8.92
C LEU A 80 -10.50 -8.51 10.39
N THR A 81 -10.19 -9.67 10.95
CA THR A 81 -9.74 -9.77 12.35
C THR A 81 -8.26 -10.16 12.42
N PRO A 82 -7.55 -9.80 13.50
CA PRO A 82 -6.18 -10.26 13.73
C PRO A 82 -6.04 -11.78 13.69
N GLU A 83 -7.03 -12.52 14.19
CA GLU A 83 -7.04 -13.99 14.17
C GLU A 83 -7.13 -14.53 12.75
N LEU A 84 -7.96 -13.91 11.90
CA LEU A 84 -8.07 -14.28 10.50
C LEU A 84 -6.74 -14.03 9.75
N ILE A 85 -6.07 -12.91 10.03
CA ILE A 85 -4.75 -12.61 9.46
C ILE A 85 -3.70 -13.60 9.97
N ARG A 86 -3.69 -13.91 11.27
CA ARG A 86 -2.76 -14.90 11.84
C ARG A 86 -2.97 -16.28 11.23
N ALA A 87 -4.22 -16.75 11.10
CA ALA A 87 -4.53 -18.01 10.46
C ALA A 87 -4.09 -18.02 8.98
N ALA A 88 -4.26 -16.90 8.27
CA ALA A 88 -3.82 -16.77 6.89
C ALA A 88 -2.29 -16.81 6.75
N VAL A 89 -1.55 -16.14 7.63
CA VAL A 89 -0.10 -15.95 7.51
C VAL A 89 0.70 -17.06 8.20
N LEU A 90 0.36 -17.38 9.45
CA LEU A 90 1.10 -18.33 10.29
C LEU A 90 0.66 -19.77 10.03
N ASP A 91 -0.66 -20.03 10.06
CA ASP A 91 -1.20 -21.38 9.89
C ASP A 91 -1.32 -21.79 8.42
N ARG A 92 -1.14 -20.83 7.50
CA ARG A 92 -1.30 -21.00 6.05
C ARG A 92 -2.64 -21.60 5.65
N ASP A 93 -3.70 -21.28 6.40
CA ASP A 93 -5.06 -21.71 6.05
C ASP A 93 -5.48 -21.03 4.73
N LYS A 94 -5.66 -21.84 3.69
CA LYS A 94 -6.07 -21.36 2.36
C LYS A 94 -7.39 -20.61 2.38
N LYS A 95 -8.35 -21.01 3.22
CA LYS A 95 -9.64 -20.31 3.33
C LYS A 95 -9.45 -18.94 3.98
N ALA A 96 -8.65 -18.88 5.04
CA ALA A 96 -8.30 -17.62 5.69
C ALA A 96 -7.54 -16.70 4.73
N GLN A 97 -6.53 -17.22 4.00
CA GLN A 97 -5.78 -16.47 2.99
C GLN A 97 -6.68 -15.88 1.92
N ASN A 98 -7.57 -16.67 1.33
CA ASN A 98 -8.51 -16.18 0.32
C ASN A 98 -9.44 -15.10 0.89
N SER A 99 -9.89 -15.25 2.14
CA SER A 99 -10.70 -14.24 2.82
C SER A 99 -9.92 -12.94 3.03
N VAL A 100 -8.70 -13.00 3.58
CA VAL A 100 -7.84 -11.83 3.80
C VAL A 100 -7.53 -11.14 2.49
N ILE A 101 -7.10 -11.88 1.46
CA ILE A 101 -6.79 -11.34 0.14
C ILE A 101 -8.01 -10.64 -0.44
N ARG A 102 -9.22 -11.23 -0.36
CA ARG A 102 -10.44 -10.60 -0.87
C ARG A 102 -10.70 -9.24 -0.21
N HIS A 103 -10.70 -9.16 1.12
CA HIS A 103 -10.97 -7.91 1.84
C HIS A 103 -9.89 -6.86 1.61
N ILE A 104 -8.62 -7.25 1.71
CA ILE A 104 -7.50 -6.33 1.48
C ILE A 104 -7.48 -5.87 0.03
N SER A 105 -7.84 -6.72 -0.93
CA SER A 105 -7.87 -6.34 -2.34
C SER A 105 -8.84 -5.20 -2.62
N GLU A 106 -10.01 -5.19 -1.97
CA GLU A 106 -10.99 -4.12 -2.13
C GLU A 106 -10.45 -2.78 -1.59
N ILE A 107 -9.81 -2.82 -0.42
CA ILE A 107 -9.15 -1.66 0.19
C ILE A 107 -8.03 -1.16 -0.72
N VAL A 108 -7.11 -2.04 -1.09
CA VAL A 108 -5.95 -1.70 -1.94
C VAL A 108 -6.41 -1.11 -3.27
N ARG A 109 -7.34 -1.77 -3.99
CA ARG A 109 -7.84 -1.23 -5.28
C ARG A 109 -8.44 0.16 -5.15
N PHE A 110 -9.24 0.40 -4.11
CA PHE A 110 -9.79 1.73 -3.85
C PHE A 110 -8.67 2.77 -3.68
N HIS A 111 -7.69 2.47 -2.84
CA HIS A 111 -6.59 3.41 -2.56
C HIS A 111 -5.65 3.58 -3.76
N VAL A 112 -5.35 2.53 -4.53
CA VAL A 112 -4.56 2.64 -5.77
C VAL A 112 -5.31 3.50 -6.78
N ALA A 113 -6.57 3.19 -7.10
CA ALA A 113 -7.37 3.95 -8.07
C ALA A 113 -7.45 5.43 -7.69
N ARG A 114 -7.62 5.71 -6.40
CA ARG A 114 -7.66 7.08 -5.86
C ARG A 114 -6.33 7.81 -6.02
N ASN A 115 -5.21 7.16 -5.70
CA ASN A 115 -3.88 7.78 -5.85
C ASN A 115 -3.51 7.98 -7.32
N LEU A 116 -3.77 6.99 -8.18
CA LEU A 116 -3.56 7.12 -9.62
C LEU A 116 -4.45 8.21 -10.24
N SER A 117 -5.70 8.35 -9.80
CA SER A 117 -6.60 9.43 -10.27
C SER A 117 -6.11 10.83 -9.89
N ARG A 118 -5.39 10.96 -8.77
CA ARG A 118 -4.75 12.23 -8.38
C ARG A 118 -3.51 12.50 -9.20
N TYR A 119 -2.73 11.45 -9.47
CA TYR A 119 -1.55 11.50 -10.33
C TYR A 119 -1.91 11.85 -11.77
N SER A 120 -2.92 11.19 -12.34
CA SER A 120 -3.36 11.40 -13.73
C SER A 120 -3.81 12.83 -14.01
N ARG A 121 -4.51 13.47 -13.07
CA ARG A 121 -4.93 14.87 -13.21
C ARG A 121 -3.76 15.84 -13.35
N ARG A 122 -2.58 15.48 -12.84
CA ARG A 122 -1.37 16.30 -12.93
C ARG A 122 -0.56 15.97 -14.19
N CYS A 123 -0.42 14.69 -14.52
CA CYS A 123 0.45 14.24 -15.60
C CYS A 123 -0.27 13.97 -16.94
N GLY A 124 -1.60 14.10 -17.00
CA GLY A 124 -2.39 13.88 -18.22
C GLY A 124 -2.47 12.43 -18.71
N ARG A 125 -2.05 11.45 -17.90
CA ARG A 125 -2.03 10.02 -18.27
C ARG A 125 -3.29 9.30 -17.81
N ASP A 126 -3.76 8.31 -18.56
CA ASP A 126 -4.91 7.50 -18.15
C ASP A 126 -4.54 6.62 -16.92
N PRO A 127 -5.20 6.81 -15.75
CA PRO A 127 -4.92 6.03 -14.56
C PRO A 127 -5.33 4.56 -14.70
N HIS A 128 -6.23 4.21 -15.63
CA HIS A 128 -6.73 2.85 -15.77
C HIS A 128 -5.67 1.87 -16.28
N ILE A 129 -4.70 2.36 -17.05
CA ILE A 129 -3.62 1.53 -17.61
C ILE A 129 -2.75 0.94 -16.49
N TYR A 130 -2.57 1.67 -15.40
CA TYR A 130 -1.63 1.32 -14.33
C TYR A 130 -2.30 0.66 -13.13
N LEU A 131 -3.64 0.62 -13.08
CA LEU A 131 -4.33 0.20 -11.87
C LEU A 131 -3.94 -1.22 -11.43
N ASP A 132 -3.96 -2.18 -12.35
CA ASP A 132 -3.70 -3.59 -12.04
C ASP A 132 -2.25 -3.81 -11.63
N ASP A 133 -1.29 -3.15 -12.30
CA ASP A 133 0.14 -3.20 -11.96
C ASP A 133 0.38 -2.73 -10.52
N TYR A 134 -0.11 -1.54 -10.17
CA TYR A 134 0.11 -0.98 -8.84
C TYR A 134 -0.68 -1.71 -7.76
N PHE A 135 -1.87 -2.22 -8.08
CA PHE A 135 -2.63 -3.11 -7.22
C PHE A 135 -1.83 -4.36 -6.86
N GLN A 136 -1.29 -5.03 -7.87
CA GLN A 136 -0.50 -6.23 -7.67
C GLN A 136 0.79 -5.95 -6.90
N ILE A 137 1.54 -4.90 -7.29
CA ILE A 137 2.78 -4.52 -6.58
C ILE A 137 2.49 -4.25 -5.10
N THR A 138 1.36 -3.59 -4.81
CA THR A 138 0.95 -3.33 -3.42
C THR A 138 0.58 -4.61 -2.67
N LEU A 139 -0.16 -5.53 -3.29
CA LEU A 139 -0.46 -6.82 -2.66
C LEU A 139 0.81 -7.63 -2.42
N LEU A 140 1.75 -7.67 -3.36
CA LEU A 140 3.04 -8.33 -3.14
C LEU A 140 3.79 -7.68 -1.99
N HIS A 141 3.82 -6.35 -1.92
CA HIS A 141 4.47 -5.60 -0.85
C HIS A 141 3.89 -5.88 0.55
N LEU A 142 2.58 -6.10 0.64
CA LEU A 142 1.91 -6.44 1.90
C LEU A 142 2.26 -7.88 2.36
N TRP A 143 2.52 -8.81 1.45
CA TRP A 143 2.82 -10.22 1.74
C TRP A 143 4.31 -10.54 1.79
N ASP A 144 5.15 -9.62 1.31
CA ASP A 144 6.61 -9.70 1.38
C ASP A 144 7.10 -9.84 2.84
N LYS A 145 8.30 -10.39 3.02
CA LYS A 145 8.97 -10.58 4.32
C LYS A 145 8.06 -11.25 5.37
N ASN A 146 7.50 -12.40 5.02
CA ASN A 146 6.56 -13.16 5.85
C ASN A 146 5.30 -12.37 6.26
N ALA A 147 4.83 -11.48 5.38
CA ALA A 147 3.64 -10.67 5.59
C ALA A 147 3.64 -9.89 6.92
N TYR A 148 4.81 -9.41 7.37
CA TYR A 148 4.93 -8.70 8.66
C TYR A 148 4.01 -7.48 8.73
N ARG A 149 3.77 -6.81 7.60
CA ARG A 149 2.85 -5.66 7.50
C ARG A 149 1.40 -6.07 7.78
N LEU A 150 0.97 -7.26 7.36
CA LEU A 150 -0.36 -7.75 7.72
C LEU A 150 -0.44 -8.04 9.22
N LEU A 151 0.59 -8.70 9.76
CA LEU A 151 0.65 -9.08 11.17
C LEU A 151 0.79 -7.87 12.12
N ALA A 152 1.33 -6.76 11.63
CA ALA A 152 1.51 -5.52 12.38
C ALA A 152 0.23 -4.70 12.53
N TRP A 153 -0.84 -5.02 11.78
CA TRP A 153 -2.11 -4.32 11.93
C TRP A 153 -2.74 -4.61 13.29
N ASP A 154 -3.06 -3.54 14.02
CA ASP A 154 -3.83 -3.61 15.27
C ASP A 154 -5.17 -2.87 15.13
N PRO A 155 -6.31 -3.56 15.32
CA PRO A 155 -7.63 -2.94 15.26
C PRO A 155 -7.85 -1.88 16.34
N ASN A 156 -7.12 -1.89 17.45
CA ASN A 156 -7.22 -0.86 18.49
C ASN A 156 -6.49 0.44 18.09
N ALA A 157 -5.43 0.33 17.28
CA ALA A 157 -4.65 1.47 16.81
C ALA A 157 -5.29 2.14 15.58
N GLY A 158 -6.10 1.42 14.80
CA GLY A 158 -6.78 1.98 13.65
C GLY A 158 -7.54 0.97 12.79
N SER A 159 -8.42 1.49 11.95
CA SER A 159 -9.19 0.64 11.03
C SER A 159 -8.27 -0.02 10.00
N ALA A 160 -8.61 -1.25 9.57
CA ALA A 160 -7.89 -1.94 8.48
C ALA A 160 -7.81 -1.06 7.22
N ARG A 161 -8.89 -0.31 6.93
CA ARG A 161 -8.95 0.61 5.79
C ARG A 161 -7.90 1.71 5.90
N ALA A 162 -7.74 2.31 7.07
CA ALA A 162 -6.73 3.33 7.33
C ALA A 162 -5.32 2.79 7.13
N TYR A 163 -5.06 1.67 7.80
CA TYR A 163 -3.75 1.06 7.86
C TYR A 163 -3.27 0.59 6.48
N PHE A 164 -4.04 -0.30 5.82
CA PHE A 164 -3.69 -0.80 4.49
C PHE A 164 -3.81 0.30 3.42
N GLY A 165 -4.71 1.26 3.59
CA GLY A 165 -4.82 2.41 2.70
C GLY A 165 -3.58 3.30 2.72
N THR A 166 -2.95 3.45 3.88
CA THR A 166 -1.70 4.21 4.01
C THR A 166 -0.52 3.48 3.42
N ILE A 167 -0.37 2.18 3.71
CA ILE A 167 0.65 1.34 3.07
C ILE A 167 0.50 1.35 1.55
N THR A 168 -0.74 1.24 1.05
CA THR A 168 -1.04 1.30 -0.39
C THR A 168 -0.59 2.63 -0.99
N ARG A 169 -0.94 3.75 -0.34
CA ARG A 169 -0.52 5.07 -0.79
C ARG A 169 1.00 5.18 -0.87
N HIS A 170 1.71 4.67 0.13
CA HIS A 170 3.16 4.72 0.19
C HIS A 170 3.80 3.91 -0.93
N CYS A 171 3.37 2.66 -1.08
CA CYS A 171 3.83 1.78 -2.15
C CYS A 171 3.60 2.41 -3.54
N VAL A 172 2.42 2.99 -3.78
CA VAL A 172 2.09 3.64 -5.06
C VAL A 172 2.97 4.85 -5.32
N ILE A 173 3.14 5.73 -4.33
CA ILE A 173 3.96 6.94 -4.49
C ILE A 173 5.40 6.54 -4.79
N GLU A 174 6.01 5.71 -3.94
CA GLU A 174 7.39 5.23 -4.12
C GLU A 174 7.62 4.65 -5.51
N LYS A 175 6.68 3.84 -6.00
CA LYS A 175 6.76 3.24 -7.33
C LYS A 175 6.61 4.27 -8.45
N LEU A 176 5.72 5.26 -8.33
CA LEU A 176 5.62 6.36 -9.28
C LEU A 176 6.92 7.18 -9.33
N VAL A 177 7.56 7.43 -8.17
CA VAL A 177 8.85 8.15 -8.09
C VAL A 177 9.92 7.36 -8.84
N SER A 178 10.11 6.10 -8.45
CA SER A 178 11.19 5.26 -8.97
C SER A 178 11.08 5.06 -10.48
N ARG A 179 9.85 5.00 -11.01
CA ARG A 179 9.58 4.90 -12.45
C ARG A 179 9.95 6.18 -13.19
N ASN A 180 9.74 7.36 -12.63
CA ASN A 180 10.16 8.62 -13.24
C ASN A 180 11.68 8.80 -13.24
N GLN A 181 12.39 8.22 -12.26
CA GLN A 181 13.86 8.26 -12.18
C GLN A 181 14.55 7.21 -13.07
N SER A 182 13.82 6.26 -13.62
CA SER A 182 14.36 5.28 -14.58
C SER A 182 14.65 5.98 -15.92
N HIS A 183 15.95 6.10 -16.24
CA HIS A 183 16.52 6.90 -17.35
C HIS A 183 16.19 6.40 -18.79
N GLN A 184 15.14 5.60 -18.99
CA GLN A 184 14.86 4.93 -20.27
C GLN A 184 13.51 5.26 -20.92
N THR A 185 12.72 6.18 -20.36
CA THR A 185 11.52 6.69 -21.03
C THR A 185 11.76 8.11 -21.56
N GLU A 186 11.56 8.30 -22.87
CA GLU A 186 11.87 9.52 -23.64
C GLU A 186 11.15 10.79 -23.17
N ASP A 187 10.17 10.69 -22.26
CA ASP A 187 9.46 11.81 -21.65
C ASP A 187 9.67 11.81 -20.13
N ALA A 188 10.86 12.22 -19.67
CA ALA A 188 11.10 12.54 -18.27
C ALA A 188 10.20 13.73 -17.88
N THR A 189 9.23 13.46 -17.00
CA THR A 189 8.33 14.48 -16.46
C THR A 189 9.13 15.37 -15.48
N PRO A 190 8.88 16.69 -15.39
CA PRO A 190 9.63 17.58 -14.50
C PRO A 190 9.63 17.06 -13.05
N SER A 191 10.83 16.87 -12.49
CA SER A 191 11.10 16.27 -11.17
C SER A 191 10.48 17.06 -10.01
N ASP A 192 10.37 18.39 -10.16
CA ASP A 192 10.14 19.32 -9.07
C ASP A 192 8.75 19.19 -8.42
N GLU A 193 7.71 18.88 -9.20
CA GLU A 193 6.35 18.67 -8.65
C GLU A 193 6.22 17.33 -7.92
N PHE A 194 7.06 16.36 -8.28
CA PHE A 194 7.08 15.03 -7.66
C PHE A 194 7.90 15.04 -6.38
N GLU A 195 9.03 15.75 -6.38
CA GLU A 195 9.80 16.04 -5.19
C GLU A 195 8.96 16.77 -4.13
N ALA A 196 8.04 17.66 -4.49
CA ALA A 196 7.10 18.25 -3.51
C ALA A 196 6.16 17.22 -2.84
N LEU A 197 5.95 16.04 -3.44
CA LEU A 197 5.18 14.95 -2.85
C LEU A 197 6.02 14.08 -1.89
N ILE A 198 7.36 14.12 -2.02
CA ILE A 198 8.35 13.26 -1.34
C ILE A 198 9.14 14.03 -0.27
N ASN A 199 9.58 15.26 -0.58
CA ASN A 199 10.27 16.21 0.32
C ASN A 199 9.36 16.75 1.42
N ASP A 200 8.10 16.33 1.45
CA ASP A 200 7.30 16.38 2.66
C ASP A 200 7.97 15.41 3.65
N ALA A 201 8.94 15.89 4.46
CA ALA A 201 9.50 15.15 5.60
C ALA A 201 8.37 14.54 6.49
N ASP A 202 7.18 15.13 6.40
CA ASP A 202 5.88 14.69 6.90
C ASP A 202 5.41 13.30 6.39
N PHE A 203 5.85 12.85 5.21
CA PHE A 203 5.51 11.56 4.59
C PHE A 203 6.29 10.41 5.23
N GLN A 204 7.60 10.60 5.47
CA GLN A 204 8.41 9.62 6.19
C GLN A 204 8.01 9.52 7.66
N PHE A 205 7.73 10.64 8.33
CA PHE A 205 7.23 10.64 9.71
C PHE A 205 5.92 9.86 9.87
N THR A 206 5.00 9.97 8.90
CA THR A 206 3.73 9.21 8.94
C THR A 206 3.97 7.71 8.74
N LEU A 207 4.94 7.32 7.91
CA LEU A 207 5.32 5.91 7.71
C LEU A 207 5.97 5.34 8.98
N GLU A 208 6.92 6.06 9.57
CA GLU A 208 7.58 5.65 10.82
C GLU A 208 6.56 5.50 11.95
N LEU A 209 5.59 6.43 12.08
CA LEU A 209 4.51 6.28 13.05
C LEU A 209 3.75 4.97 12.87
N ILE A 210 3.35 4.65 11.63
CA ILE A 210 2.52 3.49 11.32
C ILE A 210 3.30 2.18 11.48
N GLU A 211 4.61 2.19 11.22
CA GLU A 211 5.48 1.03 11.43
C GLU A 211 5.81 0.80 12.92
N HIS A 212 5.74 1.83 13.75
CA HIS A 212 6.00 1.76 15.20
C HIS A 212 4.71 1.90 16.02
N LYS A 213 3.97 0.79 16.17
CA LYS A 213 2.75 0.71 16.99
C LYS A 213 2.91 1.37 18.37
N ASP A 214 3.95 1.00 19.11
CA ASP A 214 4.21 1.51 20.46
C ASP A 214 4.46 3.03 20.48
N LEU A 215 4.99 3.59 19.38
CA LEU A 215 5.19 5.04 19.25
C LEU A 215 3.85 5.75 19.02
N CYS A 216 2.99 5.20 18.16
CA CYS A 216 1.64 5.75 17.94
C CYS A 216 0.81 5.81 19.22
N GLU A 217 0.78 4.74 20.01
CA GLU A 217 0.01 4.69 21.27
C GLU A 217 0.52 5.76 22.25
N LYS A 218 1.84 5.83 22.45
CA LYS A 218 2.41 6.83 23.37
C LYS A 218 2.22 8.28 22.88
N LEU A 219 2.29 8.51 21.58
CA LEU A 219 2.00 9.82 20.99
C LEU A 219 0.53 10.19 21.18
N TYR A 220 -0.38 9.23 21.06
CA TYR A 220 -1.80 9.44 21.29
C TYR A 220 -2.08 9.78 22.76
N ASP A 221 -1.54 9.00 23.69
CA ASP A 221 -1.70 9.26 25.13
C ASP A 221 -1.20 10.65 25.49
N ARG A 222 0.00 11.02 25.00
CA ARG A 222 0.58 12.32 25.26
C ARG A 222 -0.17 13.46 24.58
N LEU A 223 -0.72 13.23 23.39
CA LEU A 223 -1.63 14.18 22.74
C LEU A 223 -2.95 14.31 23.51
N GLY A 224 -3.44 13.26 24.17
CA GLY A 224 -4.60 13.32 25.04
C GLY A 224 -4.37 14.12 26.32
N GLU A 225 -3.14 14.07 26.87
CA GLU A 225 -2.75 14.84 28.05
C GLU A 225 -2.50 16.32 27.75
N GLU A 226 -1.84 16.63 26.63
CA GLU A 226 -1.37 17.99 26.33
C GLU A 226 -2.13 18.70 25.20
N GLY A 227 -2.89 17.97 24.40
CA GLY A 227 -3.59 18.47 23.23
C GLY A 227 -5.02 18.90 23.54
N SER A 228 -5.59 19.66 22.60
CA SER A 228 -7.01 19.96 22.63
C SER A 228 -7.85 18.75 22.20
N GLU A 229 -9.09 18.65 22.70
CA GLU A 229 -10.05 17.62 22.26
C GLU A 229 -10.19 17.59 20.73
N ARG A 230 -10.13 18.77 20.10
CA ARG A 230 -10.19 18.88 18.64
C ARG A 230 -8.99 18.26 17.93
N GLU A 231 -7.79 18.37 18.50
CA GLU A 231 -6.58 17.76 17.96
C GLU A 231 -6.61 16.24 18.12
N VAL A 232 -7.13 15.74 19.23
CA VAL A 232 -7.36 14.30 19.45
C VAL A 232 -8.36 13.76 18.42
N MET A 233 -9.49 14.43 18.21
CA MET A 233 -10.47 14.04 17.18
C MET A 233 -9.87 14.08 15.77
N LEU A 234 -9.04 15.08 15.49
CA LEU A 234 -8.36 15.21 14.21
C LEU A 234 -7.36 14.07 13.99
N PHE A 235 -6.65 13.69 15.06
CA PHE A 235 -5.74 12.55 15.06
C PHE A 235 -6.50 11.26 14.76
N ASP A 236 -7.62 11.04 15.46
CA ASP A 236 -8.45 9.86 15.28
C ASP A 236 -8.94 9.76 13.84
N LEU A 237 -9.53 10.82 13.30
CA LEU A 237 -10.03 10.80 11.91
C LEU A 237 -8.91 10.52 10.91
N LEU A 238 -7.77 11.19 11.02
CA LEU A 238 -6.74 11.15 9.98
C LEU A 238 -5.82 9.94 10.06
N TYR A 239 -5.44 9.53 11.27
CA TYR A 239 -4.39 8.53 11.49
C TYR A 239 -4.97 7.19 11.92
N ARG A 240 -5.94 7.18 12.85
CA ARG A 240 -6.60 5.95 13.33
C ARG A 240 -7.64 5.44 12.33
N ASP A 241 -8.53 6.32 11.90
CA ASP A 241 -9.63 5.99 11.00
C ASP A 241 -9.22 6.09 9.52
N GLY A 242 -8.11 6.79 9.23
CA GLY A 242 -7.57 6.96 7.88
C GLY A 242 -8.53 7.65 6.92
N VAL A 243 -9.40 8.49 7.48
CA VAL A 243 -10.38 9.29 6.77
C VAL A 243 -9.62 10.35 5.98
N ASP A 244 -10.08 10.61 4.76
CA ASP A 244 -9.43 11.62 3.93
C ASP A 244 -9.68 13.03 4.46
N ALA A 245 -8.81 13.99 4.12
CA ALA A 245 -8.94 15.36 4.61
C ALA A 245 -10.29 16.03 4.25
N ALA A 246 -10.92 15.69 3.12
CA ALA A 246 -12.22 16.26 2.77
C ALA A 246 -13.36 15.65 3.59
N GLU A 247 -13.30 14.35 3.87
CA GLU A 247 -14.21 13.65 4.78
C GLU A 247 -14.03 14.12 6.23
N ALA A 248 -12.79 14.27 6.70
CA ALA A 248 -12.47 14.80 8.02
C ALA A 248 -12.91 16.27 8.16
N ALA A 249 -12.73 17.09 7.12
CA ALA A 249 -13.25 18.46 7.08
C ALA A 249 -14.77 18.48 7.25
N ARG A 250 -15.50 17.59 6.55
CA ARG A 250 -16.96 17.47 6.70
C ARG A 250 -17.34 17.02 8.11
N ALA A 251 -16.66 16.03 8.67
CA ALA A 251 -16.92 15.51 10.01
C ALA A 251 -16.73 16.61 11.08
N LEU A 252 -15.68 17.42 10.95
CA LEU A 252 -15.34 18.49 11.89
C LEU A 252 -15.98 19.86 11.55
N LYS A 253 -16.85 19.90 10.54
CA LYS A 253 -17.50 21.12 10.03
C LYS A 253 -16.49 22.24 9.72
N LEU A 254 -15.37 21.89 9.10
CA LEU A 254 -14.31 22.78 8.66
C LEU A 254 -14.36 22.98 7.14
N SER A 255 -13.84 24.12 6.67
CA SER A 255 -13.43 24.23 5.26
C SER A 255 -12.23 23.32 5.00
N ILE A 256 -12.03 22.93 3.74
CA ILE A 256 -10.89 22.07 3.38
C ILE A 256 -9.55 22.76 3.69
N ASP A 257 -9.47 24.08 3.51
CA ASP A 257 -8.27 24.86 3.81
C ASP A 257 -8.00 24.92 5.32
N ALA A 258 -9.05 25.14 6.14
CA ALA A 258 -8.92 25.12 7.59
C ALA A 258 -8.52 23.72 8.10
N MET A 259 -9.02 22.66 7.45
CA MET A 259 -8.64 21.28 7.74
C MET A 259 -7.16 21.02 7.42
N HIS A 260 -6.66 21.50 6.29
CA HIS A 260 -5.24 21.42 5.96
C HIS A 260 -4.36 22.18 6.97
N GLN A 261 -4.77 23.38 7.36
CA GLN A 261 -4.07 24.15 8.40
C GLN A 261 -4.06 23.42 9.75
N ALA A 262 -5.20 22.86 10.16
CA ALA A 262 -5.32 22.09 11.40
C ALA A 262 -4.43 20.84 11.36
N HIS A 263 -4.41 20.13 10.22
CA HIS A 263 -3.55 18.96 10.03
C HIS A 263 -2.06 19.32 10.13
N CYS A 264 -1.65 20.41 9.49
CA CYS A 264 -0.28 20.90 9.58
C CYS A 264 0.12 21.26 11.02
N ARG A 265 -0.76 21.90 11.78
CA ARG A 265 -0.53 22.21 13.21
C ARG A 265 -0.41 20.94 14.05
N LEU A 266 -1.33 20.00 13.87
CA LEU A 266 -1.30 18.70 14.55
C LEU A 266 0.01 17.96 14.29
N ARG A 267 0.47 17.89 13.03
CA ARG A 267 1.76 17.26 12.69
C ARG A 267 2.94 17.90 13.41
N LYS A 268 3.04 19.24 13.40
CA LYS A 268 4.09 19.95 14.11
C LYS A 268 4.09 19.63 15.59
N ARG A 269 2.90 19.52 16.19
CA ARG A 269 2.73 19.14 17.59
C ARG A 269 3.17 17.70 17.85
N LEU A 270 2.73 16.75 17.03
CA LEU A 270 3.14 15.34 17.13
C LEU A 270 4.66 15.17 17.02
N LYS A 271 5.29 15.93 16.12
CA LYS A 271 6.76 15.93 15.97
C LYS A 271 7.45 16.43 17.24
N GLN A 272 6.98 17.54 17.82
CA GLN A 272 7.50 18.06 19.08
C GLN A 272 7.36 17.04 20.22
N ILE A 273 6.20 16.39 20.32
CA ILE A 273 5.98 15.33 21.31
C ILE A 273 6.98 14.19 21.09
N ALA A 274 7.13 13.70 19.85
CA ALA A 274 8.08 12.64 19.52
C ALA A 274 9.52 13.00 19.91
N GLU A 275 9.96 14.22 19.61
CA GLU A 275 11.30 14.72 19.97
C GLU A 275 11.51 14.75 21.49
N THR A 276 10.50 15.15 22.27
CA THR A 276 10.58 15.15 23.74
C THR A 276 10.60 13.75 24.35
N MET A 277 10.07 12.75 23.65
CA MET A 277 10.04 11.37 24.13
C MET A 277 11.35 10.60 23.90
N ILE A 278 12.17 11.07 22.96
CA ILE A 278 13.47 10.47 22.62
C ILE A 278 14.58 11.01 23.53
N THR A 279 14.35 12.14 24.20
CA THR A 279 15.29 12.81 25.10
C THR A 279 15.09 12.36 26.55
#